data_AF-A0AA97B2E1-F1
#
_entry.id   AF-A0AA97B2E1-F1
#
_cell.length_a   1.000
_cell.length_b   1.000
_cell.length_c   1.000
_cell.angle_alpha   90.00
_cell.angle_beta   90.00
_cell.angle_gamma   90.00
#
_symmetry.space_group_name_H-M   'P 1'
#
loop_
_entity.id
_entity.type
_entity.pdbx_description
1 polymer ?
#
loop_
_entity_poly.entity_id
_entity_poly.type
_entity_poly.pdbx_seq_one_letter_code
_entity_poly.pdbx_strand_id
1 'polypeptide(L)'
;MTLEAKMATLERHVFGRRAEKLPTAAAELRGAASEDESKAARDEAAKKKRQQRAARKAEEAPAREVRHAVPVEERHCPACDIEDLRPLCRGRTSEVYESILPRFERQVHVQEVLVV
;
A
#
# COMPACT_ATOMS: atom_id res chain seq x y z
N MET A 1 -17.90 -5.59 -39.27
CA MET A 1 -17.73 -4.16 -39.60
C MET A 1 -17.23 -4.05 -41.02
N THR A 2 -18.01 -3.41 -41.90
CA THR A 2 -17.65 -3.23 -43.31
C THR A 2 -16.59 -2.15 -43.48
N LEU A 3 -15.86 -2.18 -44.59
CA LEU A 3 -14.76 -1.27 -44.88
C LEU A 3 -15.26 0.19 -45.02
N GLU A 4 -16.45 0.35 -45.58
CA GLU A 4 -17.17 1.62 -45.71
C GLU A 4 -17.47 2.25 -44.34
N ALA A 5 -17.86 1.45 -43.36
CA ALA A 5 -18.09 1.95 -42.00
C ALA A 5 -16.79 2.48 -41.38
N LYS A 6 -15.64 1.86 -41.68
CA LYS A 6 -14.32 2.35 -41.20
C LYS A 6 -13.92 3.64 -41.92
N MET A 7 -14.15 3.74 -43.24
CA MET A 7 -13.88 4.96 -44.01
C MET A 7 -14.72 6.14 -43.52
N ALA A 8 -16.03 5.95 -43.34
CA ALA A 8 -16.92 6.98 -42.82
C ALA A 8 -16.59 7.41 -41.37
N THR A 9 -15.92 6.54 -40.60
CA THR A 9 -15.45 6.87 -39.25
C THR A 9 -14.16 7.68 -39.31
N LEU A 10 -13.23 7.32 -40.20
CA LEU A 10 -12.01 8.07 -40.46
C LEU A 10 -12.29 9.47 -41.01
N GLU A 11 -13.19 9.61 -41.97
CA GLU A 11 -13.56 10.91 -42.54
C GLU A 11 -14.11 11.87 -41.46
N ARG A 12 -14.97 11.38 -40.57
CA ARG A 12 -15.48 12.17 -39.44
C ARG A 12 -14.41 12.53 -38.41
N HIS A 13 -13.37 11.71 -38.26
CA HIS A 13 -12.26 11.99 -37.35
C HIS A 13 -11.22 12.93 -37.92
N VAL A 14 -10.97 12.89 -39.23
CA VAL A 14 -9.94 13.69 -39.90
C VAL A 14 -10.50 15.02 -40.40
N PHE A 15 -11.71 15.02 -40.95
CA PHE A 15 -12.36 16.19 -41.55
C PHE A 15 -13.62 16.63 -40.81
N GLY A 16 -13.91 16.04 -39.64
CA GLY A 16 -15.03 16.49 -38.83
C GLY A 16 -14.76 17.83 -38.17
N ARG A 17 -15.82 18.57 -37.84
CA ARG A 17 -15.78 19.85 -37.09
C ARG A 17 -14.97 19.82 -35.77
N ARG A 18 -14.69 18.63 -35.21
CA ARG A 18 -13.81 18.47 -34.04
C ARG A 18 -12.32 18.47 -34.40
N ALA A 19 -11.96 18.01 -35.59
CA ALA A 19 -10.59 17.98 -36.09
C ALA A 19 -10.09 19.38 -36.50
N GLU A 20 -10.99 20.22 -37.01
CA GLU A 20 -10.70 21.62 -37.36
C GLU A 20 -10.55 22.55 -36.14
N LYS A 21 -10.97 22.11 -34.95
CA LYS A 21 -10.78 22.88 -33.73
C LYS A 21 -9.35 22.73 -33.24
N LEU A 22 -8.46 23.59 -33.76
CA LEU A 22 -7.19 23.82 -33.09
C LEU A 22 -7.45 24.40 -31.69
N PRO A 23 -6.80 23.86 -30.65
CA PRO A 23 -6.78 24.49 -29.34
C PRO A 23 -6.23 25.91 -29.47
N THR A 24 -6.82 26.84 -28.72
CA THR A 24 -6.35 28.23 -28.74
C THR A 24 -4.93 28.29 -28.19
N ALA A 25 -4.09 29.19 -28.70
CA ALA A 25 -2.71 29.37 -28.23
C ALA A 25 -2.63 29.57 -26.70
N ALA A 26 -3.63 30.22 -26.11
CA ALA A 26 -3.74 30.37 -24.66
C ALA A 26 -4.02 29.05 -23.91
N ALA A 27 -4.72 28.09 -24.52
CA ALA A 27 -4.92 26.76 -23.94
C ALA A 27 -3.65 25.91 -24.01
N GLU A 28 -2.92 25.96 -25.14
CA GLU A 28 -1.62 25.31 -25.32
C GLU A 28 -0.56 25.81 -24.32
N LEU A 29 -0.44 27.13 -24.18
CA LEU A 29 0.49 27.74 -23.22
C LEU A 29 0.12 27.46 -21.75
N ARG A 30 -1.16 27.26 -21.46
CA ARG A 30 -1.60 26.87 -20.10
C ARG A 30 -1.34 25.40 -19.83
N GLY A 31 -1.56 24.49 -20.78
CA GLY A 31 -1.33 23.06 -20.59
C GLY A 31 0.12 22.75 -20.22
N ALA A 32 1.08 23.27 -20.99
CA ALA A 32 2.50 22.92 -20.83
C ALA A 32 3.12 23.35 -19.49
N ALA A 33 2.73 24.50 -18.91
CA ALA A 33 3.30 24.99 -17.66
C ALA A 33 2.49 24.59 -16.42
N SER A 34 1.16 24.46 -16.54
CA SER A 34 0.30 24.17 -15.39
C SER A 34 0.11 22.68 -15.12
N GLU A 35 0.39 21.80 -16.07
CA GLU A 35 0.20 20.36 -15.90
C GLU A 35 1.20 19.73 -14.94
N ASP A 36 2.47 20.15 -14.98
CA ASP A 36 3.52 19.58 -14.12
C ASP A 36 3.36 20.03 -12.66
N GLU A 37 3.11 21.32 -12.40
CA GLU A 37 2.79 21.82 -11.06
C GLU A 37 1.48 21.24 -10.52
N SER A 38 0.45 21.13 -11.37
CA SER A 38 -0.81 20.49 -10.99
C SER A 38 -0.66 19.00 -10.71
N LYS A 39 0.23 18.31 -11.43
CA LYS A 39 0.53 16.90 -11.22
C LYS A 39 1.30 16.69 -9.93
N ALA A 40 2.33 17.49 -9.67
CA ALA A 40 3.07 17.46 -8.40
C ALA A 40 2.15 17.73 -7.20
N ALA A 41 1.26 18.72 -7.29
CA ALA A 41 0.28 19.01 -6.25
C ALA A 41 -0.70 17.85 -6.02
N ARG A 42 -1.18 17.19 -7.09
CA ARG A 42 -2.03 16.00 -7.00
C ARG A 42 -1.29 14.82 -6.37
N ASP A 43 -0.03 14.62 -6.72
CA ASP A 43 0.80 13.54 -6.20
C ASP A 43 1.08 13.72 -4.71
N GLU A 44 1.39 14.95 -4.27
CA GLU A 44 1.54 15.28 -2.84
C GLU A 44 0.24 15.12 -2.06
N ALA A 45 -0.89 15.56 -2.62
CA ALA A 45 -2.20 15.33 -2.02
C ALA A 45 -2.52 13.83 -1.91
N ALA A 46 -2.16 13.03 -2.92
CA ALA A 46 -2.32 11.58 -2.89
C ALA A 46 -1.42 10.92 -1.84
N LYS A 47 -0.16 11.34 -1.71
CA LYS A 47 0.76 10.87 -0.65
C LYS A 47 0.20 11.19 0.74
N LYS A 48 -0.23 12.43 0.98
CA LYS A 48 -0.85 12.83 2.25
C LYS A 48 -2.08 11.98 2.59
N LYS A 49 -2.94 11.73 1.60
CA LYS A 49 -4.12 10.86 1.77
C LYS A 49 -3.76 9.41 2.10
N ARG A 50 -2.70 8.86 1.48
CA ARG A 50 -2.19 7.52 1.80
C ARG A 50 -1.66 7.45 3.24
N GLN A 51 -0.90 8.45 3.67
CA GLN A 51 -0.39 8.54 5.04
C GLN A 51 -1.51 8.62 6.07
N GLN A 52 -2.53 9.46 5.84
CA GLN A 52 -3.69 9.55 6.73
C GLN A 52 -4.44 8.22 6.86
N ARG A 53 -4.59 7.48 5.76
CA ARG A 53 -5.20 6.14 5.78
C ARG A 53 -4.35 5.12 6.55
N ALA A 54 -3.03 5.19 6.41
CA ALA A 54 -2.11 4.33 7.13
C ALA A 54 -2.15 4.60 8.64
N ALA A 55 -2.14 5.88 9.05
CA ALA A 55 -2.27 6.28 10.45
C ALA A 55 -3.59 5.79 11.05
N ARG A 56 -4.71 6.02 10.34
CA ARG A 56 -6.03 5.53 10.77
C ARG A 56 -6.07 4.00 10.92
N LYS A 57 -5.47 3.26 9.98
CA LYS A 57 -5.38 1.80 10.06
C LYS A 57 -4.57 1.35 11.28
N ALA A 58 -3.50 2.04 11.65
CA ALA A 58 -2.70 1.70 12.82
C ALA A 58 -3.45 1.96 14.14
N GLU A 59 -4.27 3.03 14.20
CA GLU A 59 -5.04 3.41 15.39
C GLU A 59 -6.32 2.57 15.58
N GLU A 60 -7.07 2.32 14.50
CA GLU A 60 -8.40 1.69 14.57
C GLU A 60 -8.37 0.15 14.46
N ALA A 61 -7.25 -0.45 14.05
CA ALA A 61 -7.19 -1.91 13.87
C ALA A 61 -7.29 -2.63 15.23
N PRO A 62 -8.26 -3.54 15.44
CA PRO A 62 -8.29 -4.38 16.62
C PRO A 62 -6.97 -5.13 16.75
N ALA A 63 -6.39 -5.05 17.96
CA ALA A 63 -5.12 -5.68 18.28
C ALA A 63 -5.36 -7.09 18.83
N ARG A 64 -4.87 -8.11 18.13
CA ARG A 64 -4.84 -9.50 18.63
C ARG A 64 -3.41 -9.87 18.99
N GLU A 65 -3.20 -10.24 20.24
CA GLU A 65 -1.91 -10.76 20.70
C GLU A 65 -1.85 -12.27 20.40
N VAL A 66 -0.79 -12.70 19.70
CA VAL A 66 -0.51 -14.11 19.41
C VAL A 66 0.81 -14.46 20.07
N ARG A 67 0.76 -15.28 21.12
CA ARG A 67 1.94 -15.72 21.85
C ARG A 67 2.48 -17.01 21.25
N HIS A 68 3.75 -16.98 20.84
CA HIS A 68 4.51 -18.14 20.38
C HIS A 68 5.43 -18.57 21.51
N ALA A 69 5.00 -19.55 22.29
CA ALA A 69 5.82 -20.17 23.33
C ALA A 69 6.84 -21.11 22.69
N VAL A 70 8.02 -21.23 23.31
CA VAL A 70 9.03 -22.20 22.84
C VAL A 70 8.54 -23.62 23.18
N PRO A 71 8.41 -24.52 22.19
CA PRO A 71 8.08 -25.93 22.42
C PRO A 71 9.05 -26.56 23.43
N VAL A 72 8.58 -27.49 24.26
CA VAL A 72 9.38 -28.07 25.35
C VAL A 72 10.64 -28.75 24.81
N GLU A 73 10.54 -29.33 23.61
CA GLU A 73 11.59 -30.01 22.86
C GLU A 73 12.69 -29.07 22.35
N GLU A 74 12.44 -27.76 22.36
CA GLU A 74 13.38 -26.73 21.89
C GLU A 74 13.90 -25.85 23.04
N ARG A 75 13.57 -26.18 24.30
CA ARG A 75 14.01 -25.44 25.50
C ARG A 75 15.41 -25.83 25.96
N HIS A 76 16.31 -25.99 25.01
CA HIS A 76 17.71 -26.37 25.25
C HIS A 76 18.60 -25.36 24.54
N CYS A 77 19.66 -24.91 25.19
CA CYS A 77 20.62 -24.04 24.53
C CYS A 77 21.49 -24.87 23.57
N PRO A 78 21.47 -24.64 22.25
CA PRO A 78 22.27 -25.43 21.29
C PRO A 78 23.79 -25.21 21.43
N ALA A 79 24.22 -24.29 22.29
CA ALA A 79 25.64 -24.00 22.53
C ALA A 79 26.19 -24.59 23.84
N CYS A 80 25.34 -24.84 24.84
CA CYS A 80 25.78 -25.29 26.17
C CYS A 80 24.86 -26.33 26.84
N ASP A 81 23.79 -26.78 26.17
CA ASP A 81 22.86 -27.82 26.61
C ASP A 81 22.25 -27.60 28.01
N ILE A 82 22.12 -26.34 28.43
CA ILE A 82 21.44 -25.98 29.69
C ILE A 82 19.92 -26.03 29.47
N GLU A 83 19.23 -26.75 30.36
CA GLU A 83 17.77 -26.92 30.37
C GLU A 83 17.05 -25.88 31.25
N ASP A 84 17.73 -25.30 32.24
CA ASP A 84 17.15 -24.30 33.16
C ASP A 84 17.22 -22.89 32.55
N LEU A 85 16.50 -22.70 31.45
CA LEU A 85 16.41 -21.42 30.75
C LEU A 85 15.23 -20.61 31.26
N ARG A 86 15.47 -19.33 31.59
CA ARG A 86 14.42 -18.42 32.05
C ARG A 86 13.86 -17.59 30.89
N PRO A 87 12.55 -17.29 30.89
CA PRO A 87 11.96 -16.45 29.86
C PRO A 87 12.40 -14.99 30.02
N LEU A 88 12.83 -14.39 28.91
CA LEU A 88 13.16 -12.98 28.82
C LEU A 88 11.86 -12.15 28.79
N CYS A 89 11.53 -11.54 29.92
CA CYS A 89 10.42 -10.59 30.17
C CYS A 89 9.39 -10.37 29.05
N ARG A 90 9.71 -9.62 28.00
CA ARG A 90 8.75 -9.21 26.95
C ARG A 90 8.89 -9.98 25.63
N GLY A 91 9.84 -10.92 25.54
CA GLY A 91 10.11 -11.65 24.30
C GLY A 91 10.50 -10.74 23.13
N ARG A 92 10.47 -11.29 21.91
CA ARG A 92 10.59 -10.52 20.66
C ARG A 92 9.20 -10.28 20.09
N THR A 93 8.87 -9.02 19.84
CA THR A 93 7.58 -8.63 19.28
C THR A 93 7.70 -8.32 17.79
N SER A 94 6.76 -8.83 17.00
CA SER A 94 6.59 -8.44 15.59
C SER A 94 5.13 -8.11 15.31
N GLU A 95 4.88 -7.13 14.46
CA GLU A 95 3.53 -6.71 14.09
C GLU A 95 3.20 -7.14 12.66
N VAL A 96 2.05 -7.77 12.47
CA VAL A 96 1.51 -8.17 11.16
C VAL A 96 0.14 -7.52 10.99
N TYR A 97 -0.08 -6.90 9.83
CA TYR A 97 -1.38 -6.31 9.49
C TYR A 97 -2.10 -7.19 8.48
N GLU A 98 -3.05 -7.98 8.94
CA GLU A 98 -3.84 -8.87 8.10
C GLU A 98 -5.12 -8.19 7.61
N SER A 99 -5.45 -8.41 6.33
CA SER A 99 -6.65 -7.85 5.69
C SER A 99 -7.81 -8.84 5.78
N ILE A 100 -8.59 -8.75 6.86
CA ILE A 100 -9.76 -9.60 7.09
C ILE A 100 -11.01 -8.80 6.73
N LEU A 101 -11.49 -8.89 5.49
CA LEU A 101 -12.65 -8.11 5.03
C LEU A 101 -13.83 -8.26 6.00
N PRO A 102 -14.45 -7.15 6.46
CA PRO A 102 -14.32 -5.76 6.00
C PRO A 102 -13.27 -4.89 6.72
N ARG A 103 -12.43 -5.46 7.60
CA ARG A 103 -11.52 -4.73 8.49
C ARG A 103 -10.04 -5.09 8.28
N PHE A 104 -9.16 -4.35 8.95
CA PHE A 104 -7.77 -4.75 9.13
C PHE A 104 -7.58 -5.17 10.58
N GLU A 105 -6.86 -6.27 10.79
CA GLU A 105 -6.49 -6.74 12.12
C GLU A 105 -4.99 -6.55 12.33
N ARG A 106 -4.61 -5.96 13.46
CA ARG A 106 -3.20 -5.83 13.87
C ARG A 106 -2.87 -7.01 14.76
N GLN A 107 -2.10 -7.96 14.25
CA GLN A 107 -1.60 -9.10 15.02
C GLN A 107 -0.24 -8.76 15.61
N VAL A 108 -0.16 -8.79 16.94
CA VAL A 108 1.08 -8.60 17.69
C VAL A 108 1.59 -9.99 18.06
N HIS A 109 2.57 -10.49 17.32
CA HIS A 109 3.22 -11.77 17.60
C HIS A 109 4.31 -11.57 18.64
N VAL A 110 4.17 -12.23 19.78
CA VAL A 110 5.15 -12.22 20.87
C VAL A 110 5.84 -13.58 20.88
N GLN A 111 7.08 -13.63 20.42
CA GLN A 111 7.93 -14.81 20.52
C GLN A 111 8.62 -14.83 21.89
N GLU A 112 8.43 -15.92 22.62
CA GLU A 112 9.18 -16.17 23.84
C GLU A 112 10.67 -16.34 23.51
N VAL A 113 11.52 -15.68 24.30
CA VAL A 113 12.98 -15.81 24.17
C VAL A 113 13.49 -16.34 25.49
N LEU A 114 14.26 -17.41 25.44
CA LEU A 114 14.86 -18.05 26.60
C LEU A 114 16.31 -17.60 26.75
N VAL A 115 16.75 -17.36 27.98
CA VAL A 115 18.11 -16.95 28.31
C VAL A 115 18.64 -17.82 29.45
N VAL A 116 19.94 -18.12 29.37
CA VAL A 116 20.74 -18.79 30.41
C VAL A 116 20.93 -17.86 31.61
#